data_AF-A0A8X6QB39-F1
#
_entry.id   AF-A0A8X6QB39-F1
#
_cell.length_a   1.000
_cell.length_b   1.000
_cell.length_c   1.000
_cell.angle_alpha   90.00
_cell.angle_beta   90.00
_cell.angle_gamma   90.00
#
_symmetry.space_group_name_H-M   'P 1'
#
loop_
_entity.id
_entity.type
_entity.pdbx_description
1 polymer ?
#
loop_
_entity_poly.entity_id
_entity_poly.type
_entity_poly.pdbx_seq_one_letter_code
_entity_poly.pdbx_strand_id
1 'polypeptide(L)'
;MLFNLISLFSLIVVIFPYCSSDGDFLECSKQELCGSEEGKRRALQCVFLLSQKDLDVMFEMLNRRYPDTNDMKDIFDEGCKDPSTFKENIDYYFEEKNKLDLSYTEEESGQILSSRACLALMVSECQIKRAMSGLFGR
;
A
#
# COMPACT_ATOMS: atom_id res chain seq x y z
N MET A 1 5.90 -27.10 16.53
CA MET A 1 4.56 -26.50 16.82
C MET A 1 4.63 -24.99 17.11
N LEU A 2 5.43 -24.21 16.36
CA LEU A 2 5.48 -22.73 16.49
C LEU A 2 5.18 -22.00 15.17
N PHE A 3 5.13 -22.73 14.04
CA PHE A 3 4.94 -22.18 12.69
C PHE A 3 3.47 -21.84 12.33
N ASN A 4 2.49 -22.23 13.17
CA ASN A 4 1.06 -22.06 12.86
C ASN A 4 0.44 -20.74 13.36
N LEU A 5 1.09 -20.00 14.28
CA LEU A 5 0.55 -18.75 14.84
C LEU A 5 1.06 -17.49 14.14
N ILE A 6 2.29 -17.52 13.60
CA ILE A 6 2.88 -16.39 12.85
C ILE A 6 2.28 -16.32 11.43
N SER A 7 1.95 -17.48 10.84
CA SER A 7 1.20 -17.56 9.57
C SER A 7 -0.25 -17.07 9.73
N LEU A 8 -0.89 -17.30 10.89
CA LEU A 8 -2.23 -16.78 11.18
C LEU A 8 -2.26 -15.26 11.47
N PHE A 9 -1.23 -14.70 12.09
CA PHE A 9 -1.15 -13.26 12.36
C PHE A 9 -0.75 -12.42 11.13
N SER A 10 0.05 -12.99 10.23
CA SER A 10 0.29 -12.40 8.91
C SER A 10 -0.98 -12.43 8.04
N LEU A 11 -1.87 -13.41 8.23
CA LEU A 11 -3.23 -13.40 7.67
C LEU A 11 -4.08 -12.23 8.19
N ILE A 12 -4.00 -11.84 9.46
CA ILE A 12 -4.88 -10.80 10.02
C ILE A 12 -4.44 -9.36 9.65
N VAL A 13 -3.13 -9.12 9.47
CA VAL A 13 -2.61 -7.78 9.15
C VAL A 13 -2.56 -7.51 7.64
N VAL A 14 -2.40 -8.56 6.81
CA VAL A 14 -2.30 -8.43 5.34
C VAL A 14 -3.67 -8.38 4.66
N ILE A 15 -4.75 -8.80 5.34
CA ILE A 15 -6.14 -8.78 4.84
C ILE A 15 -6.83 -7.41 4.97
N PHE A 16 -6.22 -6.42 5.64
CA PHE A 16 -6.92 -5.15 5.87
C PHE A 16 -7.15 -4.22 4.67
N PRO A 17 -6.54 -4.37 3.47
CA PRO A 17 -7.03 -3.67 2.29
C PRO A 17 -8.39 -4.23 1.78
N TYR A 18 -8.80 -5.43 2.22
CA TYR A 18 -10.02 -6.12 1.75
C TYR A 18 -11.09 -6.37 2.84
N CYS A 19 -10.74 -6.38 4.14
CA CYS A 19 -11.74 -6.59 5.20
C CYS A 19 -12.41 -5.33 5.73
N SER A 20 -11.87 -4.14 5.48
CA SER A 20 -12.62 -2.93 5.72
C SER A 20 -13.16 -2.43 4.38
N SER A 21 -14.41 -2.80 4.09
CA SER A 21 -15.34 -1.96 3.34
C SER A 21 -15.55 -0.57 3.97
N ASP A 22 -14.71 -0.15 4.91
CA ASP A 22 -14.88 1.07 5.68
C ASP A 22 -14.22 2.20 4.93
N GLY A 23 -15.02 3.18 4.53
CA GLY A 23 -14.54 4.44 3.97
C GLY A 23 -13.40 5.06 4.79
N ASP A 24 -13.32 4.77 6.09
CA ASP A 24 -12.27 5.23 6.99
C ASP A 24 -10.86 4.75 6.65
N PHE A 25 -10.68 3.50 6.19
CA PHE A 25 -9.34 3.02 5.80
C PHE A 25 -8.87 3.68 4.51
N LEU A 26 -9.76 3.79 3.52
CA LEU A 26 -9.46 4.44 2.25
C LEU A 26 -9.21 5.94 2.45
N GLU A 27 -10.01 6.59 3.29
CA GLU A 27 -9.85 7.99 3.67
C GLU A 27 -8.51 8.23 4.38
N CYS A 28 -8.16 7.40 5.37
CA CYS A 28 -6.87 7.51 6.05
C CYS A 28 -5.69 7.20 5.13
N SER A 29 -5.83 6.23 4.23
CA SER A 29 -4.82 5.93 3.22
C SER A 29 -4.58 7.13 2.32
N LYS A 30 -5.66 7.74 1.80
CA LYS A 30 -5.55 8.96 1.00
C LYS A 30 -4.90 10.09 1.79
N GLN A 31 -5.33 10.31 3.04
CA GLN A 31 -4.81 11.42 3.84
C GLN A 31 -3.31 11.26 4.12
N GLU A 32 -2.86 10.08 4.52
CA GLU A 32 -1.47 9.85 4.91
C GLU A 32 -0.56 9.64 3.70
N LEU A 33 -1.04 9.05 2.60
CA LEU A 33 -0.22 8.77 1.41
C LEU A 33 -0.24 9.92 0.41
N CYS A 34 -1.38 10.61 0.25
CA CYS A 34 -1.58 11.64 -0.78
C CYS A 34 -1.82 13.04 -0.21
N GLY A 35 -2.09 13.19 1.10
CA GLY A 35 -2.48 14.47 1.70
C GLY A 35 -1.34 15.46 1.92
N SER A 36 -0.08 15.03 1.75
CA SER A 36 1.09 15.91 1.84
C SER A 36 2.28 15.35 1.05
N GLU A 37 3.21 16.21 0.67
CA GLU A 37 4.47 15.80 0.02
C GLU A 37 5.31 14.87 0.91
N GLU A 38 5.28 15.09 2.23
CA GLU A 38 5.93 14.20 3.19
C GLU A 38 5.26 12.82 3.26
N GLY A 39 3.94 12.78 3.19
CA GLY A 39 3.16 11.54 3.07
C GLY A 39 3.54 10.73 1.84
N LYS A 40 3.57 11.38 0.67
CA LYS A 40 4.01 10.77 -0.59
C LYS A 40 5.45 10.25 -0.50
N ARG A 41 6.36 11.04 0.06
CA ARG A 41 7.76 10.65 0.26
C ARG A 41 7.89 9.40 1.13
N ARG A 42 7.18 9.35 2.27
CA ARG A 42 7.15 8.17 3.16
C ARG A 42 6.55 6.95 2.45
N ALA A 43 5.47 7.14 1.69
CA ALA A 43 4.84 6.07 0.93
C ALA A 43 5.79 5.47 -0.11
N LEU A 44 6.50 6.32 -0.86
CA LEU A 44 7.54 5.89 -1.80
C LEU A 44 8.66 5.14 -1.09
N GLN A 45 9.12 5.60 0.08
CA GLN A 45 10.10 4.87 0.88
C GLN A 45 9.62 3.47 1.27
N CYS A 46 8.34 3.31 1.63
CA CYS A 46 7.77 1.99 1.89
C CYS A 46 7.70 1.12 0.62
N VAL A 47 7.38 1.71 -0.54
CA VAL A 47 7.37 0.99 -1.84
C VAL A 47 8.78 0.51 -2.20
N PHE A 48 9.80 1.33 -1.99
CA PHE A 48 11.20 0.95 -2.24
C PHE A 48 11.76 -0.14 -1.30
N LEU A 49 10.98 -0.63 -0.33
CA LEU A 49 11.32 -1.85 0.42
C LEU A 49 11.01 -3.13 -0.36
N LEU A 50 10.26 -3.04 -1.46
CA LEU A 50 9.98 -4.17 -2.33
C LEU A 50 11.25 -4.71 -3.00
N SER A 51 11.19 -5.97 -3.41
CA SER A 51 12.21 -6.56 -4.27
C SER A 51 12.29 -5.80 -5.60
N GLN A 52 13.46 -5.78 -6.25
CA GLN A 52 13.59 -5.18 -7.59
C GLN A 52 12.58 -5.78 -8.57
N LYS A 53 12.35 -7.09 -8.47
CA LYS A 53 11.35 -7.81 -9.26
C LYS A 53 9.95 -7.23 -9.08
N ASP A 54 9.51 -6.96 -7.86
CA ASP A 54 8.20 -6.36 -7.60
C ASP A 54 8.14 -4.89 -8.03
N LEU A 55 9.24 -4.13 -7.89
CA LEU A 55 9.34 -2.76 -8.38
C LEU A 55 9.20 -2.70 -9.90
N ASP A 56 9.86 -3.61 -10.62
CA ASP A 56 9.79 -3.69 -12.08
C ASP A 56 8.37 -4.05 -12.53
N VAL A 57 7.73 -5.04 -11.87
CA VAL A 57 6.34 -5.43 -12.14
C VAL A 57 5.38 -4.27 -11.88
N MET A 58 5.53 -3.58 -10.74
CA MET A 58 4.71 -2.43 -10.39
C MET A 58 4.87 -1.29 -11.39
N PHE A 59 6.12 -0.97 -11.76
CA PHE A 59 6.42 0.07 -12.73
C PHE A 59 5.86 -0.28 -14.11
N GLU A 60 6.04 -1.51 -14.59
CA GLU A 60 5.49 -1.95 -15.88
C GLU A 60 3.97 -1.82 -15.91
N MET A 61 3.27 -2.28 -14.88
CA MET A 61 1.81 -2.22 -14.80
C MET A 61 1.31 -0.78 -14.78
N LEU A 62 1.88 0.06 -13.91
CA LEU A 62 1.43 1.44 -13.73
C LEU A 62 1.83 2.33 -14.90
N ASN A 63 2.96 2.06 -15.55
CA ASN A 63 3.36 2.75 -16.78
C ASN A 63 2.41 2.45 -17.96
N ARG A 64 1.79 1.25 -18.03
CA ARG A 64 0.71 0.98 -19.00
C ARG A 64 -0.52 1.86 -18.76
N ARG A 65 -0.79 2.23 -17.51
CA ARG A 65 -1.91 3.10 -17.12
C ARG A 65 -1.57 4.58 -17.22
N TYR A 66 -0.29 4.92 -17.04
CA TYR A 66 0.25 6.28 -17.07
C TYR A 66 1.46 6.38 -18.00
N PRO A 67 1.27 6.28 -19.33
CA PRO A 67 2.36 6.18 -20.30
C PRO A 67 3.27 7.41 -20.39
N ASP A 68 2.82 8.54 -19.83
CA ASP A 68 3.58 9.80 -19.80
C ASP A 68 4.46 9.95 -18.54
N THR A 69 4.44 8.96 -17.64
CA THR A 69 5.24 8.97 -16.40
C THR A 69 6.60 8.33 -16.60
N ASN A 70 7.66 8.93 -16.05
CA ASN A 70 9.03 8.47 -16.26
C ASN A 70 9.63 7.77 -15.05
N ASP A 71 9.04 7.96 -13.87
CA ASP A 71 9.49 7.35 -12.63
C ASP A 71 8.32 7.03 -11.66
N MET A 72 8.65 6.33 -10.57
CA MET A 72 7.66 5.92 -9.57
C MET A 72 7.03 7.12 -8.84
N LYS A 73 7.72 8.26 -8.76
CA LYS A 73 7.17 9.46 -8.12
C LYS A 73 6.07 10.06 -9.00
N ASP A 74 6.29 10.17 -10.30
CA ASP A 74 5.29 10.65 -11.26
C ASP A 74 4.03 9.77 -11.23
N ILE A 75 4.21 8.44 -11.19
CA ILE A 75 3.13 7.46 -11.04
C ILE A 75 2.34 7.70 -9.74
N PHE A 76 3.04 7.96 -8.64
CA PHE A 76 2.42 8.25 -7.35
C PHE A 76 1.63 9.57 -7.37
N ASP A 77 2.18 10.59 -8.02
CA ASP A 77 1.53 11.89 -8.20
C ASP A 77 0.26 11.76 -9.04
N GLU A 78 0.29 11.00 -10.14
CA GLU A 78 -0.89 10.67 -10.95
C GLU A 78 -1.93 9.89 -10.13
N GLY A 79 -1.50 8.86 -9.39
CA GLY A 79 -2.38 8.05 -8.56
C GLY A 79 -3.02 8.80 -7.39
N CYS A 80 -2.44 9.93 -6.98
CA CYS A 80 -2.94 10.77 -5.91
C CYS A 80 -3.81 11.96 -6.38
N LYS A 81 -4.07 12.12 -7.68
CA LYS A 81 -4.86 13.26 -8.22
C LYS A 81 -6.31 13.26 -7.74
N ASP A 82 -6.95 12.08 -7.66
CA ASP A 82 -8.32 11.96 -7.17
C ASP A 82 -8.59 10.64 -6.43
N PRO A 83 -9.61 10.58 -5.54
CA PRO A 83 -9.87 9.42 -4.68
C PRO A 83 -10.28 8.15 -5.41
N SER A 84 -11.01 8.29 -6.53
CA SER A 84 -11.43 7.15 -7.36
C SER A 84 -10.21 6.50 -8.00
N THR A 85 -9.32 7.32 -8.56
CA THR A 85 -8.09 6.88 -9.21
C THR A 85 -7.16 6.13 -8.28
N PHE A 86 -7.03 6.56 -7.02
CA PHE A 86 -6.20 5.87 -6.03
C PHE A 86 -6.67 4.42 -5.77
N LYS A 87 -7.97 4.23 -5.56
CA LYS A 87 -8.54 2.88 -5.34
C LYS A 87 -8.43 2.04 -6.62
N GLU A 88 -8.77 2.60 -7.77
CA GLU A 88 -8.69 1.90 -9.05
C GLU A 88 -7.27 1.43 -9.37
N ASN A 89 -6.24 2.21 -9.04
CA ASN A 89 -4.85 1.82 -9.27
C ASN A 89 -4.41 0.65 -8.39
N ILE A 90 -4.85 0.65 -7.13
CA ILE A 90 -4.59 -0.47 -6.21
C ILE A 90 -5.26 -1.74 -6.76
N ASP A 91 -6.54 -1.64 -7.11
CA ASP A 91 -7.31 -2.77 -7.63
C ASP A 91 -6.68 -3.31 -8.92
N TYR A 92 -6.36 -2.43 -9.88
CA TYR A 92 -5.69 -2.78 -11.12
C TYR A 92 -4.34 -3.48 -10.91
N TYR A 93 -3.49 -2.96 -10.02
CA TYR A 93 -2.20 -3.59 -9.73
C TYR A 93 -2.36 -5.02 -9.20
N PHE A 94 -3.30 -5.26 -8.27
CA PHE A 94 -3.52 -6.60 -7.74
C PHE A 94 -4.14 -7.54 -8.77
N GLU A 95 -5.08 -7.06 -9.58
CA GLU A 95 -5.67 -7.84 -10.68
C GLU A 95 -4.62 -8.27 -11.70
N GLU A 96 -3.74 -7.37 -12.12
CA GLU A 96 -2.67 -7.67 -13.08
C GLU A 96 -1.60 -8.57 -12.45
N LYS A 97 -1.19 -8.29 -11.20
CA LYS A 97 -0.20 -9.10 -10.50
C LYS A 97 -0.65 -10.54 -10.29
N ASN A 98 -1.94 -10.78 -10.02
CA ASN A 98 -2.48 -12.13 -9.87
C ASN A 98 -2.49 -12.95 -11.17
N LYS A 99 -2.34 -12.30 -12.33
CA LYS A 99 -2.19 -12.98 -13.63
C LYS A 99 -0.75 -13.46 -13.87
N LEU A 100 0.19 -13.01 -13.06
CA LEU A 100 1.61 -13.37 -13.17
C LEU A 100 1.91 -14.58 -12.28
N ASP A 101 2.64 -15.55 -12.83
CA ASP A 101 3.19 -16.66 -12.06
C ASP A 101 4.52 -16.23 -11.40
N LEU A 102 4.41 -15.50 -10.29
CA LEU A 102 5.56 -14.99 -9.55
C LEU A 102 5.93 -15.93 -8.39
N SER A 103 7.04 -16.65 -8.53
CA SER A 103 7.68 -17.35 -7.41
C SER A 103 8.55 -16.38 -6.61
N TYR A 104 8.52 -16.47 -5.28
CA TYR A 104 9.34 -15.65 -4.40
C TYR A 104 10.25 -16.50 -3.53
N THR A 105 11.47 -16.01 -3.32
CA THR A 105 12.36 -16.47 -2.26
C THR A 105 11.85 -16.02 -0.89
N GLU A 106 12.42 -16.58 0.18
CA GLU A 106 12.11 -16.14 1.55
C GLU A 106 12.46 -14.66 1.77
N GLU A 107 13.60 -14.22 1.21
CA GLU A 107 14.04 -12.82 1.29
C GLU A 107 13.06 -11.87 0.60
N GLU A 108 12.67 -12.17 -0.65
CA GLU A 108 11.69 -11.36 -1.39
C GLU A 108 10.32 -11.35 -0.70
N SER A 109 9.92 -12.48 -0.11
CA SER A 109 8.69 -12.55 0.71
C SER A 109 8.78 -11.64 1.93
N GLY A 110 9.94 -11.60 2.59
CA GLY A 110 10.23 -10.68 3.69
C GLY A 110 10.14 -9.20 3.27
N GLN A 111 10.69 -8.85 2.11
CA GLN A 111 10.62 -7.51 1.54
C GLN A 111 9.17 -7.06 1.25
N ILE A 112 8.34 -7.93 0.68
CA ILE A 112 6.91 -7.67 0.48
C ILE A 112 6.21 -7.39 1.81
N LEU A 113 6.50 -8.20 2.84
CA LEU A 113 5.93 -8.02 4.17
C LEU A 113 6.37 -6.69 4.80
N SER A 114 7.66 -6.34 4.70
CA SER A 114 8.19 -5.07 5.21
C SER A 114 7.57 -3.86 4.53
N SER A 115 7.46 -3.88 3.20
CA SER A 115 6.81 -2.81 2.42
C SER A 115 5.36 -2.61 2.86
N ARG A 116 4.59 -3.70 2.97
CA ARG A 116 3.18 -3.66 3.40
C ARG A 116 3.03 -3.18 4.84
N ALA A 117 3.88 -3.64 5.75
CA ALA A 117 3.87 -3.22 7.14
C ALA A 117 4.16 -1.72 7.28
N CYS A 118 5.12 -1.21 6.50
CA CYS A 118 5.45 0.22 6.45
C CYS A 118 4.24 1.07 6.03
N LEU A 119 3.55 0.69 4.94
CA LEU A 119 2.33 1.38 4.49
C LEU A 119 1.20 1.27 5.51
N ALA A 120 0.98 0.09 6.09
CA ALA A 120 -0.06 -0.12 7.09
C ALA A 120 0.13 0.76 8.33
N LEU A 121 1.38 0.92 8.81
CA LEU A 121 1.69 1.79 9.93
C LEU A 121 1.33 3.25 9.66
N MET A 122 1.59 3.74 8.43
CA MET A 122 1.18 5.10 8.04
C MET A 122 -0.34 5.27 8.13
N VAL A 123 -1.12 4.32 7.61
CA VAL A 123 -2.59 4.39 7.65
C VAL A 123 -3.12 4.29 9.08
N SER A 124 -2.52 3.42 9.91
CA SER A 124 -2.87 3.28 11.33
C SER A 124 -2.60 4.56 12.13
N GLU A 125 -1.58 5.35 11.80
CA GLU A 125 -1.34 6.67 12.44
C GLU A 125 -2.56 7.59 12.28
N CYS A 126 -3.17 7.64 11.10
CA CYS A 126 -4.40 8.42 10.88
C CYS A 126 -5.57 7.88 11.69
N GLN A 127 -5.78 6.56 11.70
CA GLN A 127 -6.89 5.95 12.46
C GLN A 127 -6.76 6.23 13.96
N ILE A 128 -5.54 6.15 14.50
CA ILE A 128 -5.25 6.48 15.91
C ILE A 128 -5.51 7.97 16.17
N LYS A 129 -5.04 8.87 15.31
CA LYS A 129 -5.29 10.32 15.44
C LYS A 129 -6.80 10.62 15.45
N ARG A 130 -7.58 10.00 14.55
CA ARG A 130 -9.05 10.14 14.50
C ARG A 130 -9.68 9.64 15.80
N ALA A 131 -9.33 8.43 16.24
CA ALA A 131 -9.85 7.86 17.49
C ALA A 131 -9.52 8.75 18.70
N MET A 132 -8.29 9.26 18.79
CA MET A 132 -7.88 10.18 19.86
C MET A 132 -8.63 11.51 19.79
N SER A 133 -8.83 12.08 18.60
CA SER A 133 -9.61 13.32 18.44
C SER A 133 -11.09 13.14 18.81
N GLY A 134 -11.66 11.95 18.59
CA GLY A 134 -13.00 11.59 19.05
C GLY A 134 -13.09 11.30 20.54
N LEU A 135 -12.01 10.78 21.15
CA LEU A 135 -11.90 10.48 22.60
C LEU A 135 -11.64 11.73 23.45
N PHE A 136 -10.89 12.71 22.94
CA PHE A 136 -10.54 13.96 23.64
C PHE A 136 -11.33 15.18 23.13
N GLY A 137 -12.30 14.96 22.24
CA GLY A 137 -13.23 15.97 21.72
C GLY A 137 -14.55 16.02 22.49
N ARG A 138 -14.50 16.38 23.78
CA ARG A 138 -15.59 17.01 24.57
C ARG A 138 -15.00 17.83 25.69
#